data_AF-A0A2V2ANG8-F1
#
_entry.id   AF-A0A2V2ANG8-F1
#
_cell.length_a   1.000
_cell.length_b   1.000
_cell.length_c   1.000
_cell.angle_alpha   90.00
_cell.angle_beta   90.00
_cell.angle_gamma   90.00
#
_symmetry.space_group_name_H-M   'P 1'
#
loop_
_entity.id
_entity.type
_entity.pdbx_description
1 polymer ?
#
loop_
_entity_poly.entity_id
_entity_poly.type
_entity_poly.pdbx_seq_one_letter_code
_entity_poly.pdbx_strand_id
1 'polypeptide(L)'
;MESYSIHVEHSENIKMAFVVFNDLGEVPQSVRECKFQTIGWILCVFDKMRALVDEWDEIIHESNVSDALINLASLDWKTACALVRAETWRERFNLIWPLLGYQDQALALGYDYDDEENKNYWPGFDSFNMMFRDFVKKLPLRNRRRASTEHVGE
;
A
#
# COMPACT_ATOMS: atom_id res chain seq x y z
N MET A 1 -3.36 18.05 -12.08
CA MET A 1 -1.91 18.14 -11.79
C MET A 1 -1.53 16.82 -11.16
N GLU A 2 -0.68 16.05 -11.83
CA GLU A 2 -0.38 14.67 -11.41
C GLU A 2 0.05 14.60 -9.94
N SER A 3 -0.47 13.62 -9.20
CA SER A 3 -0.23 13.46 -7.74
C SER A 3 1.23 13.18 -7.38
N TYR A 4 2.09 12.91 -8.36
CA TYR A 4 3.54 12.85 -8.20
C TYR A 4 4.25 13.27 -9.50
N SER A 5 5.53 13.65 -9.39
CA SER A 5 6.42 13.85 -10.53
C SER A 5 7.76 13.16 -10.28
N ILE A 6 8.25 12.42 -11.28
CA ILE A 6 9.61 11.86 -11.28
C ILE A 6 10.51 12.78 -12.11
N HIS A 7 11.57 13.26 -11.50
CA HIS A 7 12.58 14.09 -12.15
C HIS A 7 13.80 13.23 -12.44
N VAL A 8 14.28 13.30 -13.68
CA VAL A 8 15.52 12.64 -14.11
C VAL A 8 16.42 13.68 -14.75
N GLU A 9 17.57 13.92 -14.15
CA GLU A 9 18.58 14.85 -14.63
C GLU A 9 19.75 14.06 -15.24
N HIS A 10 20.20 14.49 -16.41
CA HIS A 10 21.33 13.88 -17.12
C HIS A 10 22.51 14.84 -17.09
N SER A 11 23.58 14.45 -16.40
CA SER A 11 24.89 15.08 -16.50
C SER A 11 25.82 14.21 -17.35
N GLU A 12 26.97 14.75 -17.79
CA GLU A 12 27.86 14.10 -18.77
C GLU A 12 28.21 12.63 -18.45
N ASN A 13 28.29 12.26 -17.16
CA ASN A 13 28.67 10.92 -16.71
C ASN A 13 27.73 10.30 -15.66
N ILE A 14 26.65 10.99 -15.26
CA ILE A 14 25.79 10.58 -14.13
C ILE A 14 24.35 10.93 -14.48
N LYS A 15 23.42 9.99 -14.26
CA LYS A 15 22.00 10.30 -14.15
C LYS A 15 21.62 10.44 -12.68
N MET A 16 20.77 11.41 -12.40
CA MET A 16 20.23 11.63 -11.06
C MET A 16 18.72 11.55 -11.15
N ALA A 17 18.09 10.83 -10.23
CA ALA A 17 16.63 10.78 -10.15
C ALA A 17 16.11 11.06 -8.75
N PHE A 18 14.99 11.79 -8.70
CA PHE A 18 14.22 12.00 -7.48
C PHE A 18 12.74 12.07 -7.81
N VAL A 19 11.89 11.84 -6.80
CA VAL A 19 10.44 11.93 -6.92
C VAL A 19 9.90 12.98 -5.96
N VAL A 20 8.85 13.68 -6.40
CA VAL A 20 8.06 14.60 -5.58
C VAL A 20 6.63 14.07 -5.54
N PHE A 21 6.07 13.94 -4.34
CA PHE A 21 4.66 13.60 -4.12
C PHE A 21 3.91 14.86 -3.69
N ASN A 22 2.81 15.19 -4.37
CA ASN A 22 2.08 16.43 -4.14
C ASN A 22 0.96 16.23 -3.10
N ASP A 23 -0.03 15.41 -3.45
CA ASP A 23 -1.18 15.08 -2.62
C ASP A 23 -1.86 13.79 -3.10
N LEU A 24 -2.99 13.44 -2.47
CA LEU A 24 -3.84 12.32 -2.87
C LEU A 24 -5.08 12.79 -3.68
N GLY A 25 -5.09 14.01 -4.24
CA GLY A 25 -6.26 14.55 -4.94
C GLY A 25 -6.59 13.78 -6.21
N GLU A 26 -5.60 13.55 -7.07
CA GLU A 26 -5.74 12.93 -8.39
C GLU A 26 -5.28 11.45 -8.45
N VAL A 27 -5.28 10.73 -7.32
CA VAL A 27 -5.01 9.28 -7.28
C VAL A 27 -6.31 8.44 -7.32
N PRO A 28 -6.24 7.13 -7.62
CA PRO A 28 -7.42 6.26 -7.52
C PRO A 28 -8.04 6.25 -6.12
N GLN A 29 -9.35 5.98 -6.03
CA GLN A 29 -10.08 6.01 -4.76
C GLN A 29 -9.46 5.06 -3.71
N SER A 30 -9.08 3.86 -4.13
CA SER A 30 -8.39 2.89 -3.28
C SER A 30 -7.14 3.47 -2.59
N VAL A 31 -6.36 4.31 -3.28
CA VAL A 31 -5.16 4.98 -2.75
C VAL A 31 -5.52 6.10 -1.78
N ARG A 32 -6.64 6.80 -2.00
CA ARG A 32 -7.12 7.86 -1.10
C ARG A 32 -7.64 7.32 0.23
N GLU A 33 -8.37 6.21 0.17
CA GLU A 33 -9.17 5.73 1.30
C GLU A 33 -8.48 4.62 2.09
N CYS A 34 -7.56 3.89 1.49
CA CYS A 34 -6.90 2.76 2.13
C CYS A 34 -5.41 3.01 2.33
N LYS A 35 -5.03 3.16 3.61
CA LYS A 35 -3.65 3.32 4.05
C LYS A 35 -2.70 2.31 3.41
N PHE A 36 -3.11 1.04 3.33
CA PHE A 36 -2.32 -0.01 2.69
C PHE A 36 -2.05 0.31 1.21
N GLN A 37 -3.07 0.70 0.45
CA GLN A 37 -2.91 1.04 -0.97
C GLN A 37 -2.15 2.36 -1.16
N THR A 38 -2.31 3.35 -0.26
CA THR A 38 -1.47 4.56 -0.25
C THR A 38 0.02 4.22 -0.16
N ILE A 39 0.38 3.33 0.77
CA ILE A 39 1.77 2.89 0.96
C ILE A 39 2.28 2.13 -0.26
N GLY A 40 1.47 1.20 -0.78
CA GLY A 40 1.82 0.44 -1.99
C GLY A 40 2.03 1.35 -3.20
N TRP A 41 1.19 2.35 -3.38
CA TRP A 41 1.31 3.33 -4.46
C TRP A 41 2.62 4.13 -4.37
N ILE A 42 2.95 4.68 -3.19
CA ILE A 42 4.21 5.41 -2.97
C ILE A 42 5.42 4.53 -3.29
N LEU A 43 5.43 3.28 -2.81
CA LEU A 43 6.52 2.33 -3.05
C LEU A 43 6.61 1.88 -4.51
N CYS A 44 5.48 1.76 -5.20
CA CYS A 44 5.45 1.47 -6.63
C CYS A 44 6.05 2.62 -7.44
N VAL A 45 5.73 3.87 -7.09
CA VAL A 45 6.34 5.05 -7.72
C VAL A 45 7.84 5.11 -7.43
N PHE A 46 8.27 4.80 -6.21
CA PHE A 46 9.68 4.71 -5.86
C PHE A 46 10.42 3.66 -6.72
N ASP A 47 9.89 2.45 -6.86
CA ASP A 47 10.50 1.42 -7.71
C ASP A 47 10.57 1.84 -9.18
N LYS A 48 9.53 2.54 -9.69
CA LYS A 48 9.57 3.12 -11.05
C LYS A 48 10.71 4.13 -11.20
N MET A 49 10.91 5.01 -10.23
CA MET A 49 12.02 5.97 -10.24
C MET A 49 13.37 5.24 -10.21
N ARG A 50 13.53 4.22 -9.35
CA ARG A 50 14.75 3.41 -9.28
C ARG A 50 15.07 2.72 -10.61
N ALA A 51 14.05 2.28 -11.34
CA ALA A 51 14.22 1.62 -12.63
C ALA A 51 14.66 2.57 -13.76
N LEU A 52 14.64 3.89 -13.55
CA LEU A 52 15.08 4.89 -14.55
C LEU A 52 16.56 5.23 -14.43
N VAL A 53 17.24 4.77 -13.38
CA VAL A 53 18.65 5.01 -13.11
C VAL A 53 19.40 3.68 -13.13
N ASP A 54 20.62 3.68 -13.67
CA ASP A 54 21.48 2.51 -13.70
C ASP A 54 22.15 2.30 -12.32
N GLU A 55 22.79 1.14 -12.09
CA GLU A 55 23.42 0.82 -10.78
C GLU A 55 24.49 1.84 -10.35
N TRP A 56 25.08 2.55 -11.31
CA TRP A 56 26.14 3.55 -11.10
C TRP A 56 25.60 4.99 -10.99
N ASP A 57 24.30 5.18 -11.15
CA ASP A 57 23.62 6.46 -11.09
C ASP A 57 23.14 6.78 -9.66
N GLU A 58 22.86 8.05 -9.38
CA GLU A 58 22.54 8.51 -8.03
C GLU A 58 21.02 8.71 -7.83
N ILE A 59 20.47 8.13 -6.78
CA ILE A 59 19.15 8.51 -6.26
C ILE A 59 19.35 9.64 -5.27
N ILE A 60 18.90 10.83 -5.64
CA ILE A 60 18.99 12.02 -4.79
C ILE A 60 17.64 12.24 -4.11
N HIS A 61 17.65 12.81 -2.91
CA HIS A 61 16.43 13.09 -2.14
C HIS A 61 15.55 11.85 -1.91
N GLU A 62 16.14 10.68 -1.64
CA GLU A 62 15.41 9.47 -1.23
C GLU A 62 14.51 9.73 0.00
N SER A 63 14.87 10.72 0.82
CA SER A 63 14.03 11.23 1.91
C SER A 63 12.63 11.62 1.48
N ASN A 64 12.41 12.10 0.25
CA ASN A 64 11.09 12.48 -0.26
C ASN A 64 10.09 11.31 -0.22
N VAL A 65 10.58 10.08 -0.41
CA VAL A 65 9.74 8.87 -0.35
C VAL A 65 9.36 8.58 1.10
N SER A 66 10.33 8.68 2.02
CA SER A 66 10.05 8.51 3.45
C SER A 66 9.09 9.60 3.97
N ASP A 67 9.28 10.84 3.52
CA ASP A 67 8.41 11.97 3.88
C ASP A 67 7.00 11.78 3.33
N ALA A 68 6.84 11.27 2.10
CA ALA A 68 5.53 10.93 1.56
C ALA A 68 4.84 9.81 2.36
N LEU A 69 5.59 8.77 2.76
CA LEU A 69 5.08 7.68 3.61
C LEU A 69 4.60 8.21 4.98
N ILE A 70 5.31 9.19 5.53
CA ILE A 70 4.93 9.83 6.80
C ILE A 70 3.70 10.72 6.61
N ASN A 71 3.73 11.61 5.62
CA ASN A 71 2.73 12.67 5.48
C ASN A 71 1.43 12.17 4.85
N LEU A 72 1.52 11.35 3.80
CA LEU A 72 0.34 10.89 3.05
C LEU A 72 -0.22 9.59 3.62
N ALA A 73 0.64 8.73 4.16
CA ALA A 73 0.25 7.45 4.73
C ALA A 73 0.38 7.39 6.25
N SER A 74 0.63 8.51 6.96
CA SER A 74 0.62 8.55 8.44
C SER A 74 1.44 7.42 9.08
N LEU A 75 2.64 7.16 8.54
CA LEU A 75 3.61 6.23 9.12
C LEU A 75 4.56 6.95 10.06
N ASP A 76 5.08 6.22 11.04
CA ASP A 76 6.20 6.72 11.83
C ASP A 76 7.50 6.69 11.00
N TRP A 77 8.44 7.56 11.37
CA TRP A 77 9.73 7.69 10.70
C TRP A 77 10.49 6.36 10.54
N LYS A 78 10.49 5.52 11.60
CA LYS A 78 11.26 4.27 11.59
C LYS A 78 10.68 3.29 10.59
N THR A 79 9.36 3.15 10.55
CA THR A 79 8.68 2.29 9.58
C THR A 79 8.83 2.82 8.15
N ALA A 80 8.71 4.14 7.94
CA ALA A 80 8.90 4.74 6.62
C ALA A 80 10.30 4.47 6.05
N CYS A 81 11.35 4.73 6.83
CA CYS A 81 12.73 4.42 6.41
C CYS A 81 12.96 2.91 6.19
N ALA A 82 12.36 2.05 7.01
CA ALA A 82 12.49 0.61 6.84
C ALA A 82 11.85 0.12 5.53
N LEU A 83 10.72 0.70 5.12
CA LEU A 83 10.04 0.36 3.85
C LEU A 83 10.86 0.75 2.63
N VAL A 84 11.49 1.93 2.65
CA VAL A 84 12.35 2.41 1.55
C VAL A 84 13.60 1.52 1.40
N ARG A 85 14.17 1.07 2.52
CA ARG A 85 15.35 0.19 2.55
C ARG A 85 15.06 -1.26 2.19
N ALA A 86 13.81 -1.71 2.31
CA ALA A 86 13.45 -3.08 2.00
C ALA A 86 13.61 -3.36 0.49
N GLU A 87 14.33 -4.42 0.18
CA GLU A 87 14.73 -4.77 -1.20
C GLU A 87 13.61 -5.50 -1.93
N THR A 88 12.72 -6.18 -1.20
CA THR A 88 11.65 -6.98 -1.79
C THR A 88 10.25 -6.52 -1.36
N TRP A 89 9.27 -6.69 -2.25
CA TRP A 89 7.86 -6.48 -1.94
C TRP A 89 7.36 -7.37 -0.79
N ARG A 90 7.93 -8.56 -0.63
CA ARG A 90 7.62 -9.46 0.49
C ARG A 90 8.07 -8.87 1.82
N GLU A 91 9.26 -8.30 1.90
CA GLU A 91 9.74 -7.62 3.11
C GLU A 91 8.89 -6.40 3.42
N ARG A 92 8.58 -5.58 2.42
CA ARG A 92 7.68 -4.42 2.57
C ARG A 92 6.31 -4.83 3.11
N PHE A 93 5.74 -5.92 2.58
CA PHE A 93 4.48 -6.47 3.06
C PHE A 93 4.57 -6.93 4.52
N ASN A 94 5.60 -7.71 4.86
CA ASN A 94 5.82 -8.22 6.21
C ASN A 94 6.06 -7.10 7.24
N LEU A 95 6.64 -5.98 6.81
CA LEU A 95 6.80 -4.78 7.65
C LEU A 95 5.46 -4.10 7.92
N ILE A 96 4.62 -3.91 6.88
CA ILE A 96 3.43 -3.08 7.02
C ILE A 96 2.19 -3.83 7.49
N TRP A 97 1.95 -5.03 6.97
CA TRP A 97 0.68 -5.74 7.17
C TRP A 97 0.33 -5.92 8.66
N PRO A 98 1.27 -6.33 9.54
CA PRO A 98 0.99 -6.47 10.98
C PRO A 98 0.77 -5.15 11.72
N LEU A 99 1.23 -4.02 11.16
CA LEU A 99 1.13 -2.69 11.76
C LEU A 99 -0.17 -1.97 11.39
N LEU A 100 -0.86 -2.44 10.34
CA LEU A 100 -2.16 -1.90 9.96
C LEU A 100 -3.21 -2.21 11.02
N GLY A 101 -4.07 -1.22 11.28
CA GLY A 101 -5.24 -1.44 12.11
C GLY A 101 -6.22 -2.41 11.44
N TYR A 102 -7.09 -3.03 12.23
CA TYR A 102 -8.11 -3.95 11.72
C TYR A 102 -8.97 -3.31 10.61
N GLN A 103 -9.31 -2.03 10.74
CA GLN A 103 -10.10 -1.31 9.74
C GLN A 103 -9.36 -1.19 8.40
N ASP A 104 -8.06 -0.84 8.42
CA ASP A 104 -7.24 -0.74 7.22
C ASP A 104 -7.08 -2.11 6.52
N GLN A 105 -6.84 -3.17 7.30
CA GLN A 105 -6.76 -4.53 6.78
C GLN A 105 -8.09 -4.98 6.17
N ALA A 106 -9.20 -4.74 6.87
CA ALA A 106 -10.53 -5.09 6.39
C ALA A 106 -10.88 -4.34 5.10
N LEU A 107 -10.52 -3.05 5.01
CA LEU A 107 -10.72 -2.26 3.81
C LEU A 107 -9.89 -2.80 2.63
N ALA A 108 -8.60 -3.10 2.86
CA ALA A 108 -7.73 -3.71 1.85
C ALA A 108 -8.29 -5.05 1.34
N LEU A 109 -8.75 -5.92 2.24
CA LEU A 109 -9.37 -7.20 1.85
C LEU A 109 -10.74 -7.01 1.16
N GLY A 110 -11.41 -5.89 1.40
CA GLY A 110 -12.72 -5.53 0.89
C GLY A 110 -12.72 -5.08 -0.58
N TYR A 111 -11.60 -4.57 -1.10
CA TYR A 111 -11.52 -4.15 -2.50
C TYR A 111 -11.65 -5.31 -3.49
N ASP A 112 -12.27 -4.99 -4.62
CA ASP A 112 -12.21 -5.80 -5.81
C ASP A 112 -11.04 -5.32 -6.68
N TYR A 113 -9.94 -6.07 -6.68
CA TYR A 113 -8.72 -5.69 -7.37
C TYR A 113 -8.77 -5.96 -8.89
N ASP A 114 -9.85 -6.60 -9.38
CA ASP A 114 -10.11 -6.76 -10.80
C ASP A 114 -10.75 -5.49 -11.42
N ASP A 115 -11.24 -4.57 -10.58
CA ASP A 115 -11.77 -3.27 -10.99
C ASP A 115 -10.62 -2.29 -11.29
N GLU A 116 -10.68 -1.63 -12.46
CA GLU A 116 -9.69 -0.64 -12.91
C GLU A 116 -9.53 0.53 -11.92
N GLU A 117 -10.60 0.89 -11.19
CA GLU A 117 -10.57 1.96 -10.18
C GLU A 117 -9.85 1.55 -8.88
N ASN A 118 -9.70 0.23 -8.67
CA ASN A 118 -9.13 -0.37 -7.47
C ASN A 118 -7.81 -1.08 -7.77
N LYS A 119 -6.97 -0.51 -8.63
CA LYS A 119 -5.68 -1.09 -8.98
C LYS A 119 -4.91 -1.58 -7.75
N ASN A 120 -4.44 -2.83 -7.80
CA ASN A 120 -3.60 -3.40 -6.76
C ASN A 120 -2.16 -2.88 -6.87
N TYR A 121 -1.69 -2.17 -5.84
CA TYR A 121 -0.30 -1.70 -5.73
C TYR A 121 0.62 -2.65 -4.95
N TRP A 122 0.12 -3.81 -4.52
CA TRP A 122 0.85 -4.82 -3.78
C TRP A 122 0.96 -6.12 -4.60
N PRO A 123 2.10 -6.38 -5.25
CA PRO A 123 2.29 -7.58 -6.05
C PRO A 123 1.95 -8.87 -5.28
N GLY A 124 1.01 -9.66 -5.80
CA GLY A 124 0.57 -10.93 -5.22
C GLY A 124 -0.48 -10.82 -4.10
N PHE A 125 -0.91 -9.60 -3.72
CA PHE A 125 -1.93 -9.40 -2.70
C PHE A 125 -3.34 -9.81 -3.16
N ASP A 126 -3.65 -9.67 -4.44
CA ASP A 126 -4.86 -10.16 -5.10
C ASP A 126 -5.04 -11.67 -4.89
N SER A 127 -3.99 -12.45 -5.14
CA SER A 127 -3.99 -13.90 -4.92
C SER A 127 -4.17 -14.26 -3.44
N PHE A 128 -3.51 -13.52 -2.54
CA PHE A 128 -3.70 -13.66 -1.10
C PHE A 128 -5.15 -13.34 -0.68
N ASN A 129 -5.72 -12.23 -1.18
CA ASN A 129 -7.07 -11.79 -0.87
C ASN A 129 -8.13 -12.78 -1.39
N MET A 130 -7.97 -13.30 -2.61
CA MET A 130 -8.84 -14.35 -3.15
C MET A 130 -8.84 -15.60 -2.27
N MET A 131 -7.65 -16.09 -1.88
CA MET A 131 -7.54 -17.25 -0.97
C MET A 131 -8.19 -16.98 0.39
N PHE A 132 -8.03 -15.77 0.93
CA PHE A 132 -8.65 -15.36 2.18
C PHE A 132 -10.18 -15.32 2.06
N ARG A 133 -10.72 -14.71 1.01
CA ARG A 133 -12.17 -14.66 0.73
C ARG A 133 -12.75 -16.06 0.59
N ASP A 134 -12.08 -16.94 -0.13
CA ASP A 134 -12.48 -18.33 -0.28
C ASP A 134 -12.49 -19.07 1.06
N PHE A 135 -11.47 -18.87 1.89
CA PHE A 135 -11.40 -19.45 3.22
C PHE A 135 -12.56 -18.97 4.10
N VAL A 136 -12.83 -17.66 4.14
CA VAL A 136 -13.95 -17.07 4.91
C VAL A 136 -15.31 -17.57 4.39
N LYS A 137 -15.51 -17.67 3.08
CA LYS A 137 -16.75 -18.21 2.48
C LYS A 137 -16.95 -19.70 2.77
N LYS A 138 -15.86 -20.48 2.82
CA LYS A 138 -15.87 -21.92 3.09
C LYS A 138 -15.91 -22.25 4.58
N LEU A 139 -15.69 -21.29 5.48
CA LEU A 139 -15.89 -21.47 6.90
C LEU A 139 -17.37 -21.80 7.15
N PRO A 140 -17.69 -22.98 7.71
CA PRO A 140 -19.08 -23.29 8.03
C PRO A 140 -19.60 -22.23 9.00
N LEU A 141 -20.84 -21.78 8.78
CA LEU A 141 -21.63 -20.90 9.66
C LEU A 141 -21.84 -21.55 11.04
N ARG A 142 -20.77 -21.83 11.79
CA ARG A 142 -20.84 -22.66 13.00
C ARG A 142 -21.13 -21.86 14.26
N ASN A 143 -21.58 -20.61 14.16
CA ASN A 143 -21.97 -19.78 15.32
C ASN A 143 -23.15 -18.82 15.07
N ARG A 144 -24.16 -19.22 14.28
CA ARG A 144 -25.53 -18.72 14.50
C ARG A 144 -26.33 -19.79 15.23
N ARG A 145 -25.94 -20.13 16.46
CA ARG A 145 -26.90 -20.75 17.38
C ARG A 145 -27.94 -19.69 17.70
N ARG A 146 -29.15 -19.95 17.19
CA ARG A 146 -30.43 -19.36 17.56
C ARG A 146 -30.42 -18.89 19.01
N ALA A 147 -30.48 -17.58 19.25
CA ALA A 147 -31.17 -17.09 20.42
C ALA A 147 -32.67 -17.18 20.08
N SER A 148 -33.28 -18.27 20.49
CA SER A 148 -34.74 -18.41 20.48
C SER A 148 -35.12 -18.99 21.83
N THR A 149 -36.15 -18.38 22.41
CA THR A 149 -36.84 -18.63 23.69
C THR A 149 -36.13 -18.07 24.93
N GLU A 150 -36.78 -17.33 25.83
CA GLU A 150 -38.18 -17.38 26.26
C GLU A 150 -38.66 -16.04 26.83
N HIS A 151 -39.95 -15.75 26.65
CA HIS A 151 -40.73 -14.83 27.47
C HIS A 151 -40.62 -15.21 28.95
N VAL A 152 -40.42 -14.22 29.82
CA VAL A 152 -40.97 -14.26 31.18
C VAL A 152 -41.67 -12.94 31.41
N GLY A 153 -42.99 -12.98 31.30
CA GLY A 153 -43.84 -12.02 31.99
C GLY A 153 -44.14 -12.58 33.38
N GLU A 154 -44.07 -11.70 34.37
CA GLU A 154 -45.00 -11.58 35.49
C GLU A 154 -44.92 -10.13 36.00
#